data_AF-A0AAE3NQ17-F1
#
_entry.id   AF-A0AAE3NQ17-F1
#
_cell.length_a   1.000
_cell.length_b   1.000
_cell.length_c   1.000
_cell.angle_alpha   90.00
_cell.angle_beta   90.00
_cell.angle_gamma   90.00
#
_symmetry.space_group_name_H-M   'P 1'
#
loop_
_entity.id
_entity.type
_entity.pdbx_description
1 polymer ?
#
loop_
_entity_poly.entity_id
_entity_poly.type
_entity_poly.pdbx_seq_one_letter_code
_entity_poly.pdbx_strand_id
1 'polypeptide(L)' 'MTKDPVCGNGPAMSSLKERLNRAQNTSMKLFGIMEAIDFLDNESACAGGKTVLIGVATEMAHSLNIELDSVNFPEVVE' A
#
# COMPACT_ATOMS: atom_id res chain seq x y z
N MET A 1 4.10 38.78 21.90
CA MET A 1 3.30 38.34 20.74
C MET A 1 3.77 36.95 20.37
N THR A 2 2.98 35.96 20.73
CA THR A 2 3.18 34.53 20.44
C THR A 2 3.05 34.31 18.94
N LYS A 3 4.07 33.71 18.30
CA LYS A 3 3.94 33.20 16.94
C LYS A 3 3.00 32.00 17.00
N ASP A 4 1.78 32.17 16.51
CA ASP A 4 0.88 31.05 16.31
C ASP A 4 1.53 30.06 15.33
N PRO A 5 1.49 28.74 15.60
CA PRO A 5 1.93 27.77 14.62
C PRO A 5 0.95 27.83 13.45
N VAL A 6 1.46 28.22 12.28
CA VAL A 6 0.72 28.12 11.03
C VAL A 6 0.52 26.64 10.73
N CYS A 7 -0.57 26.07 11.24
CA CYS A 7 -1.16 24.85 10.66
C CYS A 7 -1.68 25.24 9.28
N GLY A 8 -0.76 25.34 8.33
CA GLY A 8 -1.08 25.59 6.94
C GLY A 8 -1.91 24.43 6.42
N ASN A 9 -3.15 24.72 6.02
CA ASN A 9 -3.92 23.88 5.11
C ASN A 9 -3.29 23.92 3.69
N GLY A 10 -2.00 23.63 3.60
CA GLY A 10 -1.22 23.58 2.37
C GLY A 10 -1.30 22.21 1.70
N PRO A 11 -0.78 22.09 0.46
CA PRO A 11 -0.87 20.90 -0.42
C PRO A 11 -0.34 19.57 0.17
N ALA A 12 0.26 19.60 1.35
CA ALA A 12 0.69 18.41 2.09
C ALA A 12 -0.48 17.48 2.46
N MET A 13 -1.64 18.02 2.84
CA MET A 13 -2.78 17.21 3.31
C MET A 13 -3.48 16.45 2.17
N SER A 14 -3.52 17.03 0.96
CA SER A 14 -3.97 16.31 -0.24
C SER A 14 -2.98 15.20 -0.63
N SER A 15 -1.67 15.44 -0.52
CA SER A 15 -0.65 14.44 -0.85
C SER A 15 -0.70 13.21 0.08
N LEU A 16 -0.96 13.39 1.38
CA LEU A 16 -1.09 12.28 2.33
C LEU A 16 -2.35 11.45 2.03
N LYS A 17 -3.49 12.11 1.82
CA LYS A 17 -4.75 11.44 1.47
C LYS A 17 -4.64 10.65 0.18
N GLU A 18 -3.97 11.20 -0.83
CA GLU A 18 -3.71 10.50 -2.09
C GLU A 18 -2.80 9.28 -1.91
N ARG A 19 -1.75 9.38 -1.09
CA ARG A 19 -0.86 8.25 -0.74
C ARG A 19 -1.60 7.16 0.01
N LEU A 20 -2.41 7.52 1.01
CA LEU A 20 -3.25 6.56 1.73
C LEU A 20 -4.27 5.89 0.82
N ASN A 21 -4.92 6.65 -0.07
CA ASN A 21 -5.85 6.07 -1.05
C ASN A 21 -5.14 5.07 -2.00
N ARG A 22 -3.91 5.36 -2.43
CA ARG A 22 -3.13 4.44 -3.25
C ARG A 22 -2.75 3.17 -2.48
N ALA A 23 -2.25 3.31 -1.26
CA ALA A 23 -1.94 2.18 -0.39
C ALA A 23 -3.18 1.30 -0.14
N GLN A 24 -4.35 1.91 0.13
CA GLN A 24 -5.61 1.21 0.29
C GLN A 24 -6.04 0.46 -0.98
N ASN A 25 -5.92 1.10 -2.15
CA ASN A 25 -6.21 0.46 -3.44
C ASN A 25 -5.31 -0.73 -3.72
N THR A 26 -4.01 -0.62 -3.40
CA THR A 26 -3.05 -1.72 -3.52
C THR A 26 -3.41 -2.86 -2.57
N SER A 27 -3.76 -2.55 -1.33
CA SER A 27 -4.20 -3.54 -0.33
C SER A 27 -5.47 -4.28 -0.76
N MET A 28 -6.47 -3.59 -1.34
CA MET A 28 -7.69 -4.26 -1.83
C MET A 28 -7.39 -5.23 -2.97
N LYS A 29 -6.51 -4.85 -3.90
CA LYS A 29 -6.11 -5.74 -5.00
C LYS A 29 -5.32 -6.94 -4.48
N LEU A 30 -4.42 -6.74 -3.52
CA LEU A 30 -3.67 -7.83 -2.87
C LEU A 30 -4.63 -8.83 -2.21
N PHE A 31 -5.66 -8.34 -1.51
CA PHE A 31 -6.68 -9.18 -0.92
C PHE A 31 -7.40 -10.07 -1.95
N GLY A 32 -7.82 -9.50 -3.09
CA GLY A 32 -8.43 -10.30 -4.16
C GLY A 32 -7.50 -11.35 -4.77
N ILE A 33 -6.19 -11.09 -4.83
CA ILE A 33 -5.20 -12.09 -5.25
C ILE A 33 -5.10 -13.23 -4.22
N MET A 34 -5.13 -12.91 -2.93
CA MET A 34 -5.12 -13.93 -1.87
C MET A 34 -6.36 -14.82 -1.94
N GLU A 35 -7.55 -14.26 -2.18
CA GLU A 35 -8.78 -15.04 -2.40
C GLU A 35 -8.68 -15.95 -3.63
N ALA A 36 -8.09 -15.46 -4.73
CA ALA A 36 -7.86 -16.27 -5.93
C ALA A 36 -6.88 -17.42 -5.67
N ILE A 37 -5.82 -17.19 -4.89
CA ILE A 37 -4.87 -18.24 -4.49
C ILE A 37 -5.59 -19.30 -3.64
N ASP A 38 -6.35 -18.88 -2.63
CA ASP A 38 -7.09 -19.78 -1.74
C ASP A 38 -8.10 -20.63 -2.53
N PHE A 39 -8.85 -20.02 -3.45
CA PHE A 39 -9.76 -20.73 -4.35
C PHE A 39 -9.03 -21.81 -5.16
N LEU A 40 -7.90 -21.48 -5.78
CA LEU A 40 -7.12 -22.43 -6.58
C LEU A 40 -6.48 -23.54 -5.72
N ASP A 41 -6.19 -23.26 -4.46
CA ASP A 41 -5.66 -24.25 -3.53
C ASP A 41 -6.73 -25.26 -3.12
N ASN A 42 -7.92 -24.77 -2.79
CA ASN A 42 -9.10 -25.59 -2.48
C ASN A 42 -9.54 -26.48 -3.64
N GLU A 43 -9.44 -26.00 -4.89
CA GLU A 43 -9.74 -26.79 -6.10
C GLU A 43 -8.59 -27.74 -6.51
N SER A 44 -7.45 -27.74 -5.79
CA SER A 44 -6.24 -28.48 -6.18
C SER A 44 -5.81 -28.24 -7.64
N ALA A 45 -6.10 -27.04 -8.15
CA ALA A 45 -5.98 -26.71 -9.56
C ALA A 45 -4.79 -25.78 -9.83
N CYS A 46 -4.32 -25.79 -11.08
CA CYS A 46 -3.44 -24.77 -11.66
C CYS A 46 -2.22 -24.39 -10.80
N ALA A 47 -1.38 -25.35 -10.41
CA ALA A 47 -0.18 -25.11 -9.59
C ALA A 47 0.76 -24.02 -10.17
N GLY A 48 0.90 -23.97 -11.49
CA GLY A 48 1.65 -22.90 -12.17
C GLY A 48 1.02 -21.52 -11.99
N GLY A 49 -0.30 -21.42 -12.14
CA GLY A 49 -1.04 -20.18 -11.91
C GLY A 49 -0.94 -19.69 -10.45
N LYS A 50 -1.02 -20.62 -9.48
CA LYS A 50 -0.81 -20.30 -8.05
C LYS A 50 0.57 -19.71 -7.81
N THR A 51 1.62 -20.32 -8.37
CA THR A 51 3.00 -19.84 -8.22
C THR A 51 3.15 -18.41 -8.76
N VAL A 52 2.56 -18.11 -9.92
CA VAL A 52 2.57 -16.77 -10.50
C VAL A 52 1.83 -15.77 -9.60
N LEU A 53 0.63 -16.12 -9.11
CA LEU A 53 -0.15 -15.26 -8.23
C LEU A 53 0.57 -14.96 -6.91
N ILE A 54 1.27 -15.95 -6.34
CA ILE A 54 2.11 -15.77 -5.14
C ILE A 54 3.24 -14.78 -5.42
N GLY A 55 3.88 -14.87 -6.59
CA GLY A 55 4.91 -13.90 -7.02
C GLY A 55 4.35 -12.47 -7.08
N VAL A 56 3.22 -12.28 -7.75
CA VAL A 56 2.55 -10.97 -7.84
C VAL A 56 2.14 -10.45 -6.46
N ALA A 57 1.55 -11.30 -5.62
CA ALA A 57 1.18 -10.93 -4.25
C ALA A 57 2.38 -10.47 -3.42
N THR A 58 3.53 -11.14 -3.58
CA THR A 58 4.78 -10.80 -2.88
C THR A 58 5.31 -9.43 -3.30
N GLU A 59 5.33 -9.14 -4.61
CA GLU A 59 5.76 -7.84 -5.14
C GLU A 59 4.84 -6.70 -4.68
N MET A 60 3.53 -6.95 -4.66
CA MET A 60 2.54 -5.99 -4.17
C MET A 60 2.66 -5.71 -2.67
N ALA A 61 2.86 -6.77 -1.86
CA ALA A 61 3.09 -6.62 -0.43
C ALA A 61 4.37 -5.82 -0.15
N HIS A 62 5.44 -6.07 -0.91
CA HIS A 62 6.67 -5.29 -0.78
C HIS A 62 6.45 -3.82 -1.13
N SER A 63 5.78 -3.53 -2.25
CA SER A 63 5.49 -2.16 -2.68
C SER A 63 4.61 -1.41 -1.69
N LEU A 64 3.61 -2.09 -1.11
CA LEU A 64 2.74 -1.53 -0.08
C LEU A 64 3.52 -1.15 1.18
N ASN A 65 4.44 -2.01 1.64
CA ASN A 65 5.30 -1.70 2.78
C ASN A 65 6.17 -0.46 2.51
N ILE A 66 6.79 -0.36 1.34
CA ILE A 66 7.56 0.84 0.95
C ILE A 66 6.67 2.09 0.94
N GLU A 67 5.48 2.01 0.37
CA GLU A 67 4.57 3.16 0.29
C GLU A 67 4.13 3.62 1.69
N LEU A 68 3.83 2.69 2.60
CA LEU A 68 3.47 3.01 3.99
C LEU A 68 4.66 3.57 4.77
N ASP A 69 5.86 3.00 4.64
CA ASP A 69 7.07 3.49 5.31
C ASP A 69 7.47 4.88 4.83
N SER A 70 7.27 5.17 3.54
CA SER A 70 7.57 6.49 2.99
C SER A 70 6.70 7.60 3.59
N VAL A 71 5.56 7.28 4.22
CA VAL A 71 4.68 8.26 4.90
C VAL A 71 5.21 8.65 6.28
N ASN A 72 6.13 7.87 6.85
CA ASN A 72 6.60 8.01 8.24
C ASN A 72 7.77 8.99 8.47
N PHE A 73 8.34 9.60 7.43
CA PHE A 73 9.48 10.50 7.60
C PHE A 73 9.04 11.97 7.56
N PRO A 74 9.07 12.72 8.67
CA PRO A 74 9.29 14.15 8.56
C PRO A 74 10.62 14.33 7.83
N GLU A 75 10.62 15.05 6.70
CA GLU A 75 11.87 15.49 6.09
C GLU A 75 12.63 16.26 7.17
N VAL A 76 13.71 15.67 7.68
CA VAL A 76 14.60 16.38 8.60
C VAL A 76 15.30 17.42 7.74
N VAL A 77 14.75 18.63 7.77
CA VAL A 77 15.38 19.81 7.18
C VAL A 77 16.49 20.20 8.15
N GLU A 78 17.73 19.77 7.87
CA GLU A 78 18.94 20.39 8.44
C GLU A 78 19.23 21.74 7.78
#